data_AF-A0A9W7GLT7-F1
#
_entry.id   AF-A0A9W7GLT7-F1
#
_cell.length_a   1.000
_cell.length_b   1.000
_cell.length_c   1.000
_cell.angle_alpha   90.00
_cell.angle_beta   90.00
_cell.angle_gamma   90.00
#
_symmetry.space_group_name_H-M   'P 1'
#
loop_
_entity.id
_entity.type
_entity.pdbx_description
1 polymer ?
#
loop_
_entity_poly.entity_id
_entity_poly.type
_entity_poly.pdbx_seq_one_letter_code
_entity_poly.pdbx_strand_id
1 'polypeptide(L)'
;MKFLLISFLAASANAWVVPCSSTIRPSSTLLRAEIRPATSKAKELRFGWDGTTALGGAVDNSKPARLLEDIKASGETIPEAAELFLQNMEMNPEDFTFAEFLEMINSVYETGLIEFRNGNVLNKEGENEGTAHVLSFAALAELTDEQTLLLWAEHYRDTKADPDGDSHQNIREFMKTGMAGVDFSSHGISLTKKVGGDAEWDWDAESWIP
;
A
#
# COMPACT_ATOMS: atom_id res chain seq x y z
N MET A 1 5.99 -47.25 54.07
CA MET A 1 6.21 -47.81 52.72
C MET A 1 6.54 -46.66 51.78
N LYS A 2 7.74 -46.74 51.16
CA LYS A 2 8.24 -46.04 49.95
C LYS A 2 8.27 -44.50 49.94
N PHE A 3 9.39 -43.97 50.42
CA PHE A 3 9.99 -42.70 49.97
C PHE A 3 10.57 -42.91 48.55
N LEU A 4 10.27 -42.02 47.61
CA LEU A 4 10.87 -42.01 46.27
C LEU A 4 11.88 -40.84 46.23
N LEU A 5 13.16 -41.17 46.41
CA LEU A 5 14.28 -40.26 46.17
C LEU A 5 14.49 -40.14 44.66
N ILE A 6 14.31 -38.95 44.10
CA ILE A 6 14.75 -38.63 42.74
C ILE A 6 16.11 -37.95 42.87
N SER A 7 17.15 -38.73 42.59
CA SER A 7 18.55 -38.32 42.53
C SER A 7 18.80 -37.45 41.29
N PHE A 8 19.16 -36.19 41.51
CA PHE A 8 19.71 -35.29 40.48
C PHE A 8 21.17 -35.67 40.21
N LEU A 9 21.46 -36.19 39.02
CA LEU A 9 22.81 -36.42 38.53
C LEU A 9 23.30 -35.14 37.84
N ALA A 10 24.09 -34.34 38.53
CA ALA A 10 24.75 -33.17 37.97
C ALA A 10 25.97 -33.63 37.14
N ALA A 11 25.87 -33.58 35.82
CA ALA A 11 26.98 -33.80 34.92
C ALA A 11 27.85 -32.53 34.86
N SER A 12 29.03 -32.57 35.49
CA SER A 12 30.04 -31.52 35.39
C SER A 12 30.82 -31.65 34.07
N ALA A 13 30.51 -30.80 33.10
CA ALA A 13 31.33 -30.65 31.89
C ALA A 13 32.48 -29.66 32.18
N ASN A 14 33.71 -30.17 32.20
CA ASN A 14 34.91 -29.33 32.25
C ASN A 14 35.19 -28.78 30.85
N ALA A 15 34.80 -27.53 30.58
CA ALA A 15 35.17 -26.82 29.36
C ALA A 15 36.60 -26.28 29.50
N TRP A 16 37.53 -26.84 28.72
CA TRP A 16 38.86 -26.27 28.52
C TRP A 16 38.75 -25.03 27.65
N VAL A 17 38.90 -23.84 28.26
CA VAL A 17 39.00 -22.57 27.54
C VAL A 17 40.47 -22.35 27.17
N VAL A 18 40.80 -22.45 25.89
CA VAL A 18 42.10 -22.06 25.35
C VAL A 18 42.10 -20.52 25.21
N PRO A 19 43.00 -19.77 25.85
CA PRO A 19 43.09 -18.33 25.62
C PRO A 19 43.83 -18.09 24.30
N CYS A 20 43.08 -17.98 23.20
CA CYS A 20 43.61 -17.46 21.94
C CYS A 20 43.63 -15.93 22.04
N SER A 21 44.81 -15.34 22.23
CA SER A 21 45.00 -13.89 22.11
C SER A 21 44.89 -13.48 20.65
N SER A 22 43.68 -13.16 20.20
CA SER A 22 43.46 -12.49 18.91
C SER A 22 43.75 -11.00 19.05
N THR A 23 44.97 -10.60 18.73
CA THR A 23 45.30 -9.19 18.47
C THR A 23 44.57 -8.75 17.20
N ILE A 24 43.44 -8.07 17.34
CA ILE A 24 42.74 -7.45 16.21
C ILE A 24 43.52 -6.19 15.81
N ARG A 25 44.28 -6.26 14.71
CA ARG A 25 44.75 -5.05 14.00
C ARG A 25 43.57 -4.44 13.23
N PRO A 26 43.31 -3.13 13.31
CA PRO A 26 42.43 -2.49 12.34
C PRO A 26 43.15 -2.43 11.00
N SER A 27 42.77 -3.29 10.07
CA SER A 27 43.21 -3.20 8.67
C SER A 27 42.35 -2.14 7.98
N SER A 28 42.79 -0.87 8.03
CA SER A 28 42.24 0.20 7.21
C SER A 28 42.74 0.04 5.78
N THR A 29 41.98 -0.64 4.92
CA THR A 29 42.14 -0.52 3.48
C THR A 29 41.35 0.69 3.00
N LEU A 30 42.02 1.86 2.96
CA LEU A 30 41.60 2.96 2.10
C LEU A 30 41.79 2.52 0.65
N LEU A 31 40.74 1.98 0.02
CA LEU A 31 40.68 1.85 -1.44
C LEU A 31 40.60 3.27 -2.01
N ARG A 32 41.73 3.77 -2.52
CA ARG A 32 41.75 5.03 -3.26
C ARG A 32 41.09 4.78 -4.61
N ALA A 33 39.86 5.25 -4.78
CA ALA A 33 39.22 5.30 -6.09
C ALA A 33 39.96 6.32 -6.95
N GLU A 34 40.86 5.86 -7.81
CA GLU A 34 41.41 6.68 -8.90
C GLU A 34 40.33 6.85 -9.97
N ILE A 35 39.74 8.04 -10.03
CA ILE A 35 38.87 8.44 -11.12
C ILE A 35 39.74 8.60 -12.37
N ARG A 36 39.60 7.69 -13.34
CA ARG A 36 40.32 7.79 -14.62
C ARG A 36 39.78 9.00 -15.41
N PRO A 37 40.65 9.79 -16.07
CA PRO A 37 40.20 10.83 -16.98
C PRO A 37 39.42 10.20 -18.15
N ALA A 38 38.48 10.96 -18.71
CA ALA A 38 37.64 10.52 -19.82
C ALA A 38 38.51 9.98 -20.97
N THR A 39 38.30 8.71 -21.33
CA THR A 39 38.97 8.11 -22.49
C THR A 39 38.31 8.59 -23.78
N SER A 40 39.08 8.65 -24.88
CA SER A 40 38.57 9.08 -26.20
C SER A 40 37.42 8.23 -26.75
N LYS A 41 37.19 7.02 -26.20
CA LYS A 41 36.01 6.18 -26.48
C LYS A 41 34.70 6.73 -25.90
N ALA A 42 34.73 7.69 -24.99
CA ALA A 42 33.51 8.31 -24.45
C ALA A 42 32.81 9.25 -25.45
N LYS A 43 33.45 9.56 -26.60
CA LYS A 43 32.94 10.53 -27.58
C LYS A 43 31.89 9.97 -28.55
N GLU A 44 31.65 8.65 -28.54
CA GLU A 44 30.66 7.99 -29.41
C GLU A 44 29.55 7.28 -28.61
N LEU A 45 29.27 7.73 -27.39
CA LEU A 45 28.02 7.37 -26.74
C LEU A 45 26.90 8.18 -27.40
N ARG A 46 26.20 7.55 -28.36
CA ARG A 46 24.96 8.07 -28.97
C ARG A 46 23.79 8.19 -27.98
N PHE A 47 23.99 7.78 -26.74
CA PHE A 47 23.05 7.96 -25.65
C PHE A 47 23.50 9.18 -24.83
N GLY A 48 22.82 10.31 -25.07
CA GLY A 48 23.18 11.63 -24.56
C GLY A 48 23.16 11.69 -23.04
N TRP A 49 24.33 11.47 -22.44
CA TRP A 49 24.60 11.76 -21.03
C TRP A 49 25.75 12.78 -20.99
N ASP A 50 25.42 14.04 -20.74
CA ASP A 50 26.36 15.17 -20.70
C ASP A 50 27.06 15.32 -19.32
N GLY A 51 26.75 14.43 -18.38
CA GLY A 51 27.28 14.46 -17.00
C GLY A 51 26.71 15.59 -16.14
N THR A 52 25.80 16.42 -16.65
CA THR A 52 25.19 17.56 -15.94
C THR A 52 23.67 17.49 -15.89
N THR A 53 23.06 16.74 -16.81
CA THR A 53 21.62 16.62 -16.96
C THR A 53 21.27 15.14 -16.96
N ALA A 54 20.73 14.64 -15.86
CA ALA A 54 20.03 13.37 -15.87
C ALA A 54 18.75 13.55 -16.71
N LEU A 55 18.83 13.32 -18.02
CA LEU A 55 17.68 12.99 -18.89
C LEU A 55 17.25 11.52 -18.67
N GLY A 56 17.63 10.92 -17.53
CA GLY A 56 16.92 9.76 -17.03
C GLY A 56 15.55 10.28 -16.62
N GLY A 57 14.52 9.91 -17.39
CA GLY A 57 13.14 10.22 -17.04
C GLY A 57 12.98 10.03 -15.55
N ALA A 58 12.55 11.08 -14.87
CA ALA A 58 12.01 10.93 -13.54
C ALA A 58 11.04 9.75 -13.65
N VAL A 59 11.38 8.64 -13.01
CA VAL A 59 10.34 7.72 -12.59
C VAL A 59 9.46 8.63 -11.75
N ASP A 60 8.29 8.97 -12.28
CA ASP A 60 7.24 9.66 -11.54
C ASP A 60 6.91 8.74 -10.36
N ASN A 61 7.73 8.87 -9.33
CA ASN A 61 7.59 8.14 -8.09
C ASN A 61 6.35 8.75 -7.45
N SER A 62 5.27 7.98 -7.54
CA SER A 62 3.95 8.28 -7.00
C SER A 62 3.26 9.41 -7.76
N LYS A 63 2.28 9.06 -8.59
CA LYS A 63 1.23 10.02 -8.93
C LYS A 63 0.78 10.65 -7.60
N PRO A 64 0.84 11.99 -7.43
CA PRO A 64 0.29 12.61 -6.23
C PRO A 64 -1.17 12.15 -6.11
N ALA A 65 -1.62 11.92 -4.88
CA ALA A 65 -3.00 11.56 -4.62
C ALA A 65 -3.92 12.50 -5.40
N ARG A 66 -4.67 11.92 -6.34
CA ARG A 66 -5.53 12.72 -7.24
C ARG A 66 -6.65 13.30 -6.41
N LEU A 67 -6.94 14.58 -6.60
CA LEU A 67 -8.09 15.20 -5.94
C LEU A 67 -9.37 14.60 -6.51
N LEU A 68 -10.32 14.30 -5.63
CA LEU A 68 -11.59 13.69 -6.00
C LEU A 68 -12.35 14.54 -7.04
N GLU A 69 -12.26 15.87 -6.91
CA GLU A 69 -12.90 16.82 -7.82
C GLU A 69 -12.39 16.71 -9.25
N ASP A 70 -11.08 16.52 -9.45
CA ASP A 70 -10.47 16.37 -10.77
C ASP A 70 -10.89 15.07 -11.45
N ILE A 71 -11.02 13.99 -10.68
CA ILE A 71 -11.45 12.68 -11.19
C ILE A 71 -12.90 12.77 -11.66
N LYS A 72 -13.78 13.34 -10.83
CA LYS A 72 -15.19 13.54 -11.20
C LYS A 72 -15.34 14.48 -12.40
N ALA A 73 -14.55 15.56 -12.45
CA ALA A 73 -14.54 16.48 -13.58
C ALA A 73 -14.07 15.81 -14.89
N SER A 74 -13.17 14.82 -14.80
CA SER A 74 -12.71 14.04 -15.96
C SER A 74 -13.73 13.02 -16.47
N GLY A 75 -14.83 12.79 -15.74
CA GLY A 75 -15.87 11.82 -16.12
C GLY A 75 -15.40 10.36 -16.00
N GLU A 76 -14.40 10.10 -15.16
CA GLU A 76 -13.87 8.76 -14.95
C GLU A 76 -14.89 7.89 -14.22
N THR A 77 -15.34 6.81 -14.86
CA THR A 77 -16.27 5.84 -14.27
C THR A 77 -15.53 4.73 -13.53
N ILE A 78 -16.21 4.13 -12.56
CA ILE A 78 -15.73 2.93 -11.87
C ILE A 78 -15.54 1.76 -12.86
N PRO A 79 -14.57 0.87 -12.64
CA PRO A 79 -14.37 -0.32 -13.46
C PRO A 79 -15.57 -1.28 -13.40
N GLU A 80 -15.84 -1.99 -14.49
CA GLU A 80 -16.94 -2.98 -14.58
C GLU A 80 -16.85 -4.05 -13.47
N ALA A 81 -15.64 -4.53 -13.14
CA ALA A 81 -15.46 -5.48 -12.05
C ALA A 81 -15.90 -4.93 -10.68
N ALA A 82 -15.74 -3.62 -10.46
CA ALA A 82 -16.19 -2.97 -9.23
C ALA A 82 -17.72 -2.77 -9.22
N GLU A 83 -18.34 -2.52 -10.37
CA GLU A 83 -19.80 -2.46 -10.49
C GLU A 83 -20.46 -3.82 -10.19
N LEU A 84 -19.93 -4.90 -10.77
CA LEU A 84 -20.39 -6.26 -10.51
C LEU A 84 -20.24 -6.64 -9.04
N PHE A 85 -19.15 -6.21 -8.42
CA PHE A 85 -18.91 -6.42 -7.00
C PHE A 85 -19.97 -5.73 -6.12
N LEU A 86 -20.33 -4.47 -6.44
CA LEU A 86 -21.38 -3.74 -5.72
C LEU A 86 -22.75 -4.43 -5.85
N GLN A 87 -23.10 -4.92 -7.04
CA GLN A 87 -24.35 -5.66 -7.26
C GLN A 87 -24.40 -6.96 -6.44
N ASN A 88 -23.29 -7.70 -6.39
CA ASN A 88 -23.21 -8.92 -5.59
C ASN A 88 -23.35 -8.63 -4.09
N MET A 89 -22.71 -7.56 -3.62
CA MET A 89 -22.81 -7.09 -2.23
C MET A 89 -24.26 -6.72 -1.85
N GLU A 90 -24.98 -6.02 -2.73
CA GLU A 90 -26.39 -5.65 -2.48
C GLU A 90 -27.31 -6.88 -2.40
N MET A 91 -27.00 -7.93 -3.15
CA MET A 91 -27.79 -9.16 -3.16
C MET A 91 -27.52 -10.03 -1.93
N ASN A 92 -26.28 -10.16 -1.48
CA ASN A 92 -25.88 -11.02 -0.35
C ASN A 92 -24.84 -10.34 0.56
N PRO A 93 -25.23 -9.34 1.37
CA PRO A 93 -24.29 -8.59 2.20
C PRO A 93 -23.65 -9.41 3.34
N GLU A 94 -24.23 -10.55 3.72
CA GLU A 94 -23.75 -11.38 4.83
C GLU A 94 -22.64 -12.35 4.43
N ASP A 95 -22.57 -12.76 3.16
CA ASP A 95 -21.56 -13.72 2.68
C ASP A 95 -20.23 -13.05 2.33
N PHE A 96 -20.21 -11.72 2.33
CA PHE A 96 -19.10 -10.91 1.93
C PHE A 96 -18.04 -10.76 3.03
N THR A 97 -16.77 -10.75 2.62
CA THR A 97 -15.61 -10.57 3.49
C THR A 97 -14.77 -9.36 3.11
N PHE A 98 -14.11 -8.74 4.10
CA PHE A 98 -13.23 -7.60 3.85
C PHE A 98 -12.00 -7.98 2.99
N ALA A 99 -11.58 -9.24 3.02
CA ALA A 99 -10.50 -9.73 2.17
C ALA A 99 -10.87 -9.68 0.67
N GLU A 100 -12.09 -10.06 0.31
CA GLU A 100 -12.58 -10.00 -1.08
C GLU A 100 -12.66 -8.56 -1.59
N PHE A 101 -13.03 -7.61 -0.72
CA PHE A 101 -12.94 -6.19 -1.04
C PHE A 101 -11.54 -5.78 -1.46
N LEU A 102 -10.54 -6.12 -0.64
CA LEU A 102 -9.16 -5.75 -0.89
C LEU A 102 -8.62 -6.43 -2.15
N GLU A 103 -9.01 -7.67 -2.42
CA GLU A 103 -8.65 -8.37 -3.66
C GLU A 103 -9.23 -7.66 -4.90
N MET A 104 -10.51 -7.29 -4.86
CA MET A 104 -11.15 -6.51 -5.91
C MET A 104 -10.40 -5.19 -6.13
N ILE A 105 -10.16 -4.42 -5.07
CA ILE A 105 -9.43 -3.15 -5.15
C ILE A 105 -8.04 -3.34 -5.75
N ASN A 106 -7.28 -4.34 -5.28
CA ASN A 106 -5.94 -4.62 -5.78
C ASN A 106 -5.94 -5.08 -7.24
N SER A 107 -7.03 -5.65 -7.75
CA SER A 107 -7.13 -6.06 -9.15
C SER A 107 -7.31 -4.86 -10.09
N VAL A 108 -8.12 -3.87 -9.70
CA VAL A 108 -8.53 -2.76 -10.58
C VAL A 108 -7.91 -1.40 -10.26
N TYR A 109 -7.37 -1.21 -9.06
CA TYR A 109 -6.77 0.04 -8.61
C TYR A 109 -5.32 -0.16 -8.18
N GLU A 110 -4.52 0.89 -8.39
CA GLU A 110 -3.25 1.12 -7.73
C GLU A 110 -3.52 1.83 -6.41
N THR A 111 -3.03 1.26 -5.31
CA THR A 111 -3.17 1.82 -3.96
C THR A 111 -1.97 2.71 -3.64
N GLY A 112 -2.24 3.86 -3.04
CA GLY A 112 -1.25 4.80 -2.55
C GLY A 112 -1.40 5.02 -1.04
N LEU A 113 -0.30 5.32 -0.37
CA LEU A 113 -0.32 5.71 1.04
C LEU A 113 -0.74 7.17 1.13
N ILE A 114 -1.78 7.47 1.93
CA ILE A 114 -2.27 8.83 2.14
C ILE A 114 -2.56 9.07 3.62
N GLU A 115 -2.43 10.31 4.06
CA GLU A 115 -3.02 10.79 5.31
C GLU A 115 -4.48 11.18 5.06
N PHE A 116 -5.39 10.79 5.94
CA PHE A 116 -6.80 11.18 5.81
C PHE A 116 -7.47 11.40 7.17
N ARG A 117 -8.50 12.24 7.18
CA ARG A 117 -9.32 12.52 8.37
C ARG A 117 -10.73 11.99 8.17
N ASN A 118 -11.20 11.23 9.16
CA ASN A 118 -12.56 10.71 9.24
C ASN A 118 -13.20 11.22 10.53
N GLY A 119 -13.97 12.31 10.40
CA GLY A 119 -14.51 13.04 11.55
C GLY A 119 -13.40 13.56 12.46
N ASN A 120 -13.38 13.06 13.69
CA ASN A 120 -12.38 13.46 14.69
C ASN A 120 -11.08 12.65 14.62
N VAL A 121 -11.08 11.53 13.91
CA VAL A 121 -9.92 10.62 13.80
C VAL A 121 -9.04 11.07 12.63
N LEU A 122 -7.75 11.30 12.94
CA LEU A 122 -6.72 11.55 11.94
C LEU A 122 -5.89 10.27 11.78
N ASN A 123 -5.80 9.76 10.56
CA ASN A 123 -5.01 8.59 10.21
C ASN A 123 -3.80 9.05 9.41
N LYS A 124 -2.59 8.72 9.86
CA LYS A 124 -1.35 9.08 9.15
C LYS A 124 -1.15 8.19 7.93
N GLU A 125 -0.21 8.59 7.07
CA GLU A 125 0.24 7.79 5.94
C GLU A 125 0.66 6.37 6.39
N GLY A 126 0.04 5.34 5.78
CA GLY A 126 0.27 3.92 6.12
C GLY A 126 -0.50 3.40 7.34
N GLU A 127 -1.27 4.24 8.04
CA GLU A 127 -2.17 3.80 9.10
C GLU A 127 -3.57 3.53 8.54
N ASN A 128 -4.18 2.41 8.96
CA ASN A 128 -5.55 2.05 8.59
C ASN A 128 -5.79 2.08 7.06
N GLU A 129 -4.84 1.58 6.26
CA GLU A 129 -4.90 1.55 4.79
C GLU A 129 -6.21 0.98 4.26
N GLY A 130 -6.72 -0.08 4.88
CA GLY A 130 -8.01 -0.67 4.51
C GLY A 130 -9.17 0.33 4.61
N THR A 131 -9.16 1.21 5.61
CA THR A 131 -10.15 2.30 5.72
C THR A 131 -9.95 3.34 4.63
N ALA A 132 -8.70 3.72 4.33
CA ALA A 132 -8.39 4.66 3.25
C ALA A 132 -8.94 4.14 1.90
N HIS A 133 -8.79 2.85 1.63
CA HIS A 133 -9.32 2.21 0.42
C HIS A 133 -10.84 2.23 0.38
N VAL A 134 -11.53 1.87 1.48
CA VAL A 134 -13.00 1.91 1.56
C VAL A 134 -13.53 3.31 1.30
N LEU A 135 -12.99 4.31 2.01
CA LEU A 135 -13.46 5.69 1.88
C LEU A 135 -13.20 6.26 0.49
N SER A 136 -12.01 6.00 -0.07
CA SER A 136 -11.66 6.40 -1.43
C SER A 136 -12.57 5.76 -2.47
N PHE A 137 -12.83 4.46 -2.34
CA PHE A 137 -13.71 3.73 -3.25
C PHE A 137 -15.16 4.21 -3.15
N ALA A 138 -15.67 4.40 -1.94
CA ALA A 138 -17.02 4.91 -1.72
C ALA A 138 -17.22 6.32 -2.29
N ALA A 139 -16.20 7.18 -2.20
CA ALA A 139 -16.22 8.52 -2.80
C ALA A 139 -16.20 8.48 -4.34
N LEU A 140 -15.46 7.53 -4.93
CA LEU A 140 -15.41 7.29 -6.38
C LEU A 140 -16.72 6.72 -6.93
N ALA A 141 -17.29 5.74 -6.24
CA ALA A 141 -18.53 5.06 -6.63
C ALA A 141 -19.80 5.80 -6.19
N GLU A 142 -19.66 6.95 -5.52
CA GLU A 142 -20.76 7.78 -5.00
C GLU A 142 -21.75 7.00 -4.13
N LEU A 143 -21.21 6.12 -3.28
CA LEU A 143 -22.02 5.26 -2.43
C LEU A 143 -22.70 6.04 -1.32
N THR A 144 -23.86 5.54 -0.89
CA THR A 144 -24.51 5.99 0.34
C THR A 144 -23.69 5.61 1.57
N ASP A 145 -23.92 6.30 2.69
CA ASP A 145 -23.27 5.99 3.96
C ASP A 145 -23.53 4.53 4.39
N GLU A 146 -24.75 4.03 4.15
CA GLU A 146 -25.14 2.65 4.46
C GLU A 146 -24.38 1.63 3.61
N GLN A 147 -24.29 1.84 2.30
CA GLN A 147 -23.50 0.98 1.40
C GLN A 147 -22.01 1.01 1.76
N THR A 148 -21.49 2.18 2.13
CA THR A 148 -20.10 2.33 2.56
C THR A 148 -19.83 1.52 3.82
N LEU A 149 -20.77 1.51 4.77
CA LEU A 149 -20.66 0.70 5.98
C LEU A 149 -20.57 -0.80 5.69
N LEU A 150 -21.27 -1.29 4.66
CA LEU A 150 -21.24 -2.69 4.25
C LEU A 150 -19.87 -3.12 3.69
N LEU A 151 -19.10 -2.20 3.11
CA LEU A 151 -17.77 -2.50 2.55
C LEU A 151 -16.77 -2.96 3.62
N TRP A 152 -16.95 -2.58 4.90
CA TRP A 152 -16.13 -3.09 6.00
C TRP A 152 -16.49 -4.51 6.45
N ALA A 153 -17.55 -5.12 5.89
CA ALA A 153 -17.92 -6.52 6.07
C ALA A 153 -17.96 -6.99 7.53
N GLU A 154 -17.14 -7.97 7.91
CA GLU A 154 -17.01 -8.47 9.29
C GLU A 154 -16.68 -7.37 10.30
N HIS A 155 -15.85 -6.38 9.96
CA HIS A 155 -15.48 -5.32 10.89
C HIS A 155 -16.67 -4.43 11.26
N TYR A 156 -17.58 -4.19 10.32
CA TYR A 156 -18.82 -3.48 10.63
C TYR A 156 -19.75 -4.31 11.52
N ARG A 157 -19.89 -5.62 11.24
CA ARG A 157 -20.66 -6.54 12.07
C ARG A 157 -20.13 -6.60 13.50
N ASP A 158 -18.81 -6.63 13.67
CA ASP A 158 -18.15 -6.60 14.98
C ASP A 158 -18.46 -5.31 15.75
N THR A 159 -18.40 -4.15 15.09
CA THR A 159 -18.75 -2.87 15.74
C THR A 159 -20.22 -2.78 16.14
N LYS A 160 -21.12 -3.42 15.38
CA LYS A 160 -22.54 -3.54 15.73
C LYS A 160 -22.80 -4.50 16.88
N ALA A 161 -22.04 -5.60 16.95
CA ALA A 161 -22.16 -6.58 18.02
C ALA A 161 -21.64 -6.06 19.36
N ASP A 162 -20.62 -5.18 19.33
CA ASP A 162 -20.04 -4.55 20.51
C ASP A 162 -20.16 -3.01 20.45
N PRO A 163 -21.30 -2.43 20.83
CA PRO A 163 -21.51 -0.97 20.75
C PRO A 163 -20.63 -0.17 21.70
N ASP A 164 -20.21 -0.75 22.83
CA ASP A 164 -19.39 -0.10 23.86
C ASP A 164 -17.88 -0.36 23.70
N GLY A 165 -17.48 -1.17 22.72
CA GLY A 165 -16.08 -1.47 22.42
C GLY A 165 -15.30 -0.29 21.83
N ASP A 166 -13.96 -0.37 21.92
CA ASP A 166 -13.03 0.63 21.37
C ASP A 166 -12.37 0.17 20.05
N SER A 167 -12.77 -1.00 19.54
CA SER A 167 -12.27 -1.52 18.26
C SER A 167 -12.82 -0.72 17.07
N HIS A 168 -12.02 -0.64 15.99
CA HIS A 168 -12.39 -0.02 14.71
C HIS A 168 -12.92 1.42 14.81
N GLN A 169 -12.14 2.30 15.45
CA GLN A 169 -12.51 3.71 15.66
C GLN A 169 -12.96 4.44 14.39
N ASN A 170 -12.35 4.16 13.23
CA ASN A 170 -12.77 4.74 11.95
C ASN A 170 -14.21 4.36 11.56
N ILE A 171 -14.62 3.11 11.73
CA ILE A 171 -15.98 2.67 11.40
C ILE A 171 -16.98 3.37 12.34
N ARG A 172 -16.65 3.47 13.63
CA ARG A 172 -17.50 4.14 14.63
C ARG A 172 -17.65 5.63 14.38
N GLU A 173 -16.57 6.32 14.01
CA GLU A 173 -16.65 7.73 13.64
C GLU A 173 -17.45 7.90 12.34
N PHE A 174 -17.25 7.03 11.34
CA PHE A 174 -18.00 7.07 10.09
C PHE A 174 -19.51 6.86 10.32
N MET A 175 -19.91 5.98 11.26
CA MET A 175 -21.32 5.82 11.65
C MET A 175 -21.95 7.12 12.22
N LYS A 176 -21.15 8.03 12.77
CA LYS A 176 -21.63 9.29 13.36
C LYS A 176 -21.65 10.43 12.33
N THR A 177 -20.60 10.53 11.51
CA THR A 177 -20.40 11.68 10.62
C THR A 177 -20.76 11.40 9.16
N GLY A 178 -20.80 10.13 8.77
CA GLY A 178 -20.97 9.69 7.38
C GLY A 178 -19.85 10.20 6.47
N MET A 179 -20.11 10.13 5.17
CA MET A 179 -19.19 10.64 4.13
C MET A 179 -18.93 12.15 4.27
N ALA A 180 -19.89 12.90 4.82
CA ALA A 180 -19.74 14.34 5.08
C ALA A 180 -18.63 14.69 6.09
N GLY A 181 -18.23 13.73 6.94
CA GLY A 181 -17.14 13.90 7.90
C GLY A 181 -15.75 13.58 7.36
N VAL A 182 -15.64 13.08 6.13
CA VAL A 182 -14.37 12.67 5.53
C VAL A 182 -13.77 13.83 4.75
N ASP A 183 -12.53 14.18 5.07
CA ASP A 183 -11.80 15.24 4.35
C ASP A 183 -10.89 14.66 3.27
N PHE A 184 -11.33 14.79 2.01
CA PHE A 184 -10.54 14.47 0.82
C PHE A 184 -9.84 15.68 0.21
N SER A 185 -10.13 16.90 0.68
CA SER A 185 -9.60 18.13 0.08
C SER A 185 -8.12 18.36 0.39
N SER A 186 -7.66 17.86 1.54
CA SER A 186 -6.29 18.04 2.00
C SER A 186 -5.28 17.12 1.28
N HIS A 187 -5.64 15.85 1.08
CA HIS A 187 -4.70 14.81 0.63
C HIS A 187 -5.23 13.94 -0.52
N GLY A 188 -6.43 14.21 -1.06
CA GLY A 188 -7.00 13.44 -2.17
C GLY A 188 -7.44 12.03 -1.78
N ILE A 189 -7.50 11.15 -2.77
CA ILE A 189 -7.89 9.73 -2.59
C ILE A 189 -6.68 8.78 -2.72
N SER A 190 -6.80 7.61 -2.10
CA SER A 190 -5.74 6.59 -2.07
C SER A 190 -5.75 5.67 -3.29
N LEU A 191 -6.74 5.79 -4.18
CA LEU A 191 -6.97 4.85 -5.28
C LEU A 191 -6.77 5.54 -6.62
N THR A 192 -5.99 4.91 -7.48
CA THR A 192 -5.85 5.31 -8.88
C THR A 192 -6.27 4.15 -9.77
N LYS A 193 -7.21 4.37 -10.71
CA LYS A 193 -7.64 3.32 -11.63
C LYS A 193 -6.44 2.80 -12.43
N LYS A 194 -6.27 1.48 -12.46
CA LYS A 194 -5.31 0.85 -13.36
C LYS A 194 -5.81 1.08 -14.78
N VAL A 195 -4.95 1.61 -15.64
CA VAL A 195 -5.23 1.62 -17.07
C VAL A 195 -5.30 0.16 -17.50
N GLY A 196 -6.49 -0.28 -17.90
CA GLY A 196 -6.68 -1.61 -18.48
C GLY A 196 -5.75 -1.72 -19.67
N GLY A 197 -4.65 -2.44 -19.49
CA GLY A 197 -3.73 -2.77 -20.55
C GLY A 197 -4.26 -3.97 -21.30
N ASP A 198 -5.38 -3.84 -22.01
CA ASP A 198 -5.41 -4.34 -23.37
C ASP A 198 -4.70 -3.31 -24.27
N ALA A 199 -3.42 -3.04 -23.95
CA ALA A 199 -2.47 -2.94 -25.03
C ALA A 199 -2.36 -4.34 -25.66
N GLU A 200 -3.46 -4.79 -26.28
CA GLU A 200 -3.36 -5.53 -27.52
C GLU A 200 -2.37 -4.71 -28.32
N TRP A 201 -1.16 -5.25 -28.44
CA TRP A 201 -0.15 -4.71 -29.32
C TRP A 201 -0.83 -4.64 -30.69
N ASP A 202 -1.35 -3.47 -31.02
CA ASP A 202 -1.93 -3.21 -32.31
C ASP A 202 -0.77 -3.18 -33.29
N TRP A 203 -0.44 -4.35 -33.83
CA TRP A 203 0.61 -4.52 -34.82
C TRP A 203 0.37 -3.65 -36.06
N ASP A 204 -0.86 -3.14 -36.25
CA ASP A 204 -1.25 -2.24 -37.33
C ASP A 204 -0.92 -0.76 -37.07
N ALA A 205 -0.55 -0.37 -35.83
CA ALA A 205 -0.33 1.03 -35.46
C ALA A 205 0.96 1.65 -36.03
N GLU A 206 1.86 0.86 -36.63
CA GLU A 206 3.06 1.35 -37.34
C GLU A 206 2.90 1.29 -38.86
N SER A 207 1.86 1.92 -39.42
CA SER A 207 1.72 2.01 -40.88
C SER A 207 1.27 3.37 -41.39
N TRP A 208 1.69 4.48 -40.76
CA TRP A 208 1.72 5.76 -41.49
C TRP A 208 2.71 6.77 -40.90
N ILE A 209 3.95 6.74 -41.40
CA ILE A 209 4.79 7.95 -41.46
C ILE A 209 4.79 8.38 -42.93
N PRO A 210 4.18 9.53 -43.28
CA PRO A 210 4.09 10.02 -44.66
C PRO A 210 5.45 10.42 -45.27
#